data_AF-A0A3B5LBV8-F1
#
_entry.id   AF-A0A3B5LBV8-F1
#
_cell.length_a   1.000
_cell.length_b   1.000
_cell.length_c   1.000
_cell.angle_alpha   90.00
_cell.angle_beta   90.00
_cell.angle_gamma   90.00
#
_symmetry.space_group_name_H-M   'P 1'
#
loop_
_entity.id
_entity.type
_entity.pdbx_description
1 polymer ?
#
loop_
_entity_poly.entity_id
_entity_poly.type
_entity_poly.pdbx_seq_one_letter_code
_entity_poly.pdbx_strand_id
1 'polypeptide(L)'
;VLQTIPKFCFPFDVEVSQNQVGQNFTFVLTDIDSKQRFGFCRLTQGCRVENDLNDLLNSLYELPVPKPFTPVNLSVHSYFIAPDINGLPTIPESRNLTEYFVAVDINNMLQLYASMLHERRIIITSRKLSTLTACVHGAAALLFPMYWQHIFIPVLPPHLLDYCRVRSRSLEDVVILNVDTNTLETPFDDLHNLPSDVSILKGKLKKQSTATGSGVAGAFLRAQAALFGSYRDALRYKPVSSFIVIY
;
A
#
# COMPACT_ATOMS: atom_id res chain seq x y z
N VAL A 1 18.94 -9.12 9.25
CA VAL A 1 18.32 -8.62 7.99
C VAL A 1 18.60 -9.53 6.80
N LEU A 2 19.88 -9.86 6.50
CA LEU A 2 20.23 -10.63 5.29
C LEU A 2 19.59 -12.03 5.19
N GLN A 3 19.39 -12.73 6.31
CA GLN A 3 18.73 -14.05 6.31
C GLN A 3 17.21 -13.98 6.06
N THR A 4 16.60 -12.82 6.27
CA THR A 4 15.15 -12.62 6.15
C THR A 4 14.76 -12.35 4.70
N ILE A 5 15.58 -11.59 3.97
CA ILE A 5 15.31 -11.16 2.58
C ILE A 5 14.97 -12.35 1.66
N PRO A 6 15.76 -13.45 1.60
CA PRO A 6 15.44 -14.58 0.73
C PRO A 6 14.07 -15.19 0.99
N LYS A 7 13.63 -15.25 2.26
CA LYS A 7 12.33 -15.80 2.63
C LYS A 7 11.15 -14.91 2.20
N PHE A 8 11.38 -13.61 2.05
CA PHE A 8 10.40 -12.66 1.52
C PHE A 8 10.45 -12.52 0.00
N CYS A 9 11.59 -12.81 -0.63
CA CYS A 9 11.71 -12.92 -2.09
C CYS A 9 10.94 -14.12 -2.65
N PHE A 10 10.78 -15.18 -1.86
CA PHE A 10 10.01 -16.38 -2.22
C PHE A 10 8.99 -16.70 -1.12
N PRO A 11 7.90 -15.91 -0.98
CA PRO A 11 6.94 -16.03 0.10
C PRO A 11 5.88 -17.12 -0.18
N PHE A 12 6.28 -18.21 -0.83
CA PHE A 12 5.42 -19.34 -1.21
C PHE A 12 6.21 -20.64 -1.15
N ASP A 13 5.52 -21.76 -1.06
CA ASP A 13 6.16 -23.07 -1.11
C ASP A 13 6.78 -23.31 -2.50
N VAL A 14 8.01 -23.84 -2.52
CA VAL A 14 8.85 -23.96 -3.72
C VAL A 14 8.16 -24.78 -4.84
N GLU A 15 7.27 -25.69 -4.47
CA GLU A 15 6.46 -26.50 -5.39
C GLU A 15 5.48 -25.66 -6.24
N VAL A 16 5.11 -24.46 -5.79
CA VAL A 16 4.19 -23.53 -6.47
C VAL A 16 4.92 -22.57 -7.43
N SER A 17 6.26 -22.61 -7.48
CA SER A 17 7.12 -21.58 -8.09
C SER A 17 6.96 -21.38 -9.60
N GLN A 18 6.61 -22.43 -10.36
CA GLN A 18 6.56 -22.36 -11.83
C GLN A 18 5.47 -21.39 -12.34
N ASN A 19 4.38 -21.22 -11.60
CA ASN A 19 3.26 -20.35 -11.97
C ASN A 19 3.45 -18.87 -11.56
N GLN A 20 4.53 -18.55 -10.82
CA GLN A 20 4.76 -17.20 -10.25
C GLN A 20 5.78 -16.36 -11.04
N VAL A 21 6.34 -16.92 -12.12
CA VAL A 21 7.40 -16.29 -12.92
C VAL A 21 6.84 -15.09 -13.70
N GLY A 22 7.65 -14.03 -13.85
CA GLY A 22 7.32 -12.85 -14.65
C GLY A 22 6.57 -11.76 -13.89
N GLN A 23 6.39 -11.92 -12.58
CA GLN A 23 5.67 -10.97 -11.74
C GLN A 23 6.64 -9.99 -11.05
N ASN A 24 6.16 -8.76 -10.83
CA ASN A 24 6.79 -7.80 -9.92
C ASN A 24 5.92 -7.69 -8.67
N PHE A 25 6.54 -7.69 -7.50
CA PHE A 25 5.83 -7.47 -6.24
C PHE A 25 6.73 -6.72 -5.26
N THR A 26 6.11 -6.12 -4.23
CA THR A 26 6.85 -5.35 -3.24
C THR A 26 6.51 -5.87 -1.85
N PHE A 27 7.49 -6.40 -1.14
CA PHE A 27 7.33 -6.70 0.29
C PHE A 27 7.79 -5.53 1.15
N VAL A 28 7.40 -5.52 2.43
CA VAL A 28 7.85 -4.52 3.39
C VAL A 28 8.43 -5.20 4.62
N LEU A 29 9.59 -4.70 5.06
CA LEU A 29 10.14 -4.97 6.38
C LEU A 29 10.00 -3.71 7.22
N THR A 30 9.40 -3.84 8.40
CA THR A 30 9.25 -2.75 9.35
C THR A 30 10.40 -2.77 10.35
N ASP A 31 11.04 -1.64 10.58
CA ASP A 31 12.08 -1.51 11.61
C ASP A 31 11.52 -1.12 12.99
N ILE A 32 12.41 -0.94 13.96
CA ILE A 32 12.04 -0.64 15.35
C ILE A 32 11.34 0.71 15.51
N ASP A 33 11.57 1.65 14.58
CA ASP A 33 10.97 2.98 14.58
C ASP A 33 9.67 3.01 13.76
N SER A 34 9.14 1.82 13.42
CA SER A 34 7.98 1.63 12.56
C SER A 34 8.15 2.23 11.14
N LYS A 35 9.39 2.42 10.69
CA LYS A 35 9.68 2.82 9.30
C LYS A 35 9.69 1.61 8.39
N GLN A 36 9.33 1.83 7.14
CA GLN A 36 9.13 0.80 6.15
C GLN A 36 10.34 0.71 5.20
N ARG A 37 10.88 -0.49 5.04
CA ARG A 37 11.87 -0.83 4.01
C ARG A 37 11.19 -1.64 2.92
N PHE A 38 11.13 -1.09 1.72
CA PHE A 38 10.47 -1.71 0.57
C PHE A 38 11.45 -2.64 -0.16
N GLY A 39 11.06 -3.92 -0.29
CA GLY A 39 11.76 -4.90 -1.10
C GLY A 39 11.08 -5.05 -2.45
N PHE A 40 11.60 -4.36 -3.46
CA PHE A 40 11.11 -4.46 -4.84
C PHE A 40 11.65 -5.73 -5.49
N CYS A 41 10.77 -6.66 -5.85
CA CYS A 41 11.12 -7.96 -6.38
C CYS A 41 10.62 -8.13 -7.82
N ARG A 42 11.46 -8.80 -8.64
CA ARG A 42 11.10 -9.31 -9.96
C ARG A 42 11.40 -10.81 -9.99
N LEU A 43 10.39 -11.64 -10.21
CA LEU A 43 10.56 -13.09 -10.32
C LEU A 43 10.89 -13.48 -11.77
N THR A 44 12.03 -14.13 -12.00
CA THR A 44 12.51 -14.54 -13.32
C THR A 44 12.82 -16.04 -13.36
N GLN A 45 12.74 -16.66 -14.55
CA GLN A 45 13.26 -18.01 -14.80
C GLN A 45 14.75 -17.91 -15.13
N GLY A 46 15.59 -17.89 -14.10
CA GLY A 46 17.04 -17.76 -14.24
C GLY A 46 17.49 -16.35 -14.65
N CYS A 47 18.75 -16.04 -14.35
CA CYS A 47 19.39 -14.79 -14.75
C CYS A 47 20.75 -15.09 -15.37
N ARG A 48 21.04 -14.45 -16.51
CA ARG A 48 22.42 -14.16 -16.90
C ARG A 48 22.81 -12.87 -16.20
N VAL A 49 23.91 -12.88 -15.45
CA VAL A 49 24.48 -11.67 -14.86
C VAL A 49 25.30 -11.00 -15.96
N GLU A 50 24.89 -9.80 -16.38
CA GLU A 50 25.63 -8.99 -17.36
C GLU A 50 26.57 -8.03 -16.63
N ASN A 51 27.77 -7.83 -17.15
CA ASN A 51 28.80 -6.99 -16.54
C ASN A 51 28.35 -5.52 -16.36
N ASP A 52 27.50 -5.02 -17.28
CA ASP A 52 26.96 -3.65 -17.26
C ASP A 52 26.05 -3.36 -16.04
N LEU A 53 25.58 -4.41 -15.34
CA LEU A 53 24.72 -4.27 -14.17
C LEU A 53 25.44 -3.66 -12.97
N ASN A 54 26.72 -4.01 -12.77
CA ASN A 54 27.46 -3.55 -11.59
C ASN A 54 27.71 -2.04 -11.64
N ASP A 55 28.03 -1.50 -12.82
CA ASP A 55 28.25 -0.06 -13.01
C ASP A 55 26.97 0.74 -12.79
N LEU A 56 25.83 0.23 -13.27
CA LEU A 56 24.52 0.81 -13.01
C LEU A 56 24.20 0.84 -11.51
N LEU A 57 24.44 -0.28 -10.80
CA LEU A 57 24.17 -0.39 -9.36
C LEU A 57 25.07 0.54 -8.54
N ASN A 58 26.37 0.59 -8.84
CA ASN A 58 27.31 1.48 -8.17
C ASN A 58 26.94 2.95 -8.41
N SER A 59 26.58 3.32 -9.65
CA SER A 59 26.17 4.68 -9.98
C SER A 59 24.91 5.11 -9.22
N LEU A 60 23.93 4.19 -9.07
CA LEU A 60 22.71 4.47 -8.31
C LEU A 60 22.96 4.52 -6.79
N TYR A 61 23.87 3.68 -6.27
CA TYR A 61 24.18 3.60 -4.84
C TYR A 61 24.91 4.84 -4.32
N GLU A 62 25.87 5.36 -5.09
CA GLU A 62 26.64 6.56 -4.73
C GLU A 62 25.86 7.87 -4.99
N LEU A 63 24.74 7.81 -5.72
CA LEU A 63 23.91 8.98 -6.01
C LEU A 63 23.23 9.48 -4.72
N PRO A 64 23.39 10.77 -4.33
CA PRO A 64 22.61 11.33 -3.23
C PRO A 64 21.12 11.33 -3.58
N VAL A 65 20.26 11.11 -2.58
CA VAL A 65 18.81 11.04 -2.79
C VAL A 65 18.31 12.30 -3.53
N PRO A 66 17.79 12.16 -4.76
CA PRO A 66 17.42 13.30 -5.58
C PRO A 66 16.18 14.00 -5.03
N LYS A 67 16.10 15.32 -5.21
CA LYS A 67 14.89 16.10 -4.88
C LYS A 67 13.75 15.74 -5.85
N PRO A 68 12.47 15.86 -5.45
CA PRO A 68 11.33 15.67 -6.35
C PRO A 68 11.48 16.42 -7.67
N PHE A 69 11.03 15.80 -8.77
CA PHE A 69 11.08 16.31 -10.14
C PHE A 69 12.50 16.51 -10.73
N THR A 70 13.54 16.04 -10.05
CA THR A 70 14.91 16.09 -10.58
C THR A 70 15.15 14.92 -11.53
N PRO A 71 15.61 15.16 -12.78
CA PRO A 71 16.01 14.09 -13.68
C PRO A 71 17.33 13.45 -13.21
N VAL A 72 17.38 12.12 -13.23
CA VAL A 72 18.54 11.31 -12.89
C VAL A 72 18.90 10.45 -14.10
N ASN A 73 20.12 10.61 -14.60
CA ASN A 73 20.66 9.81 -15.69
C ASN A 73 21.72 8.87 -15.10
N LEU A 74 21.46 7.55 -15.17
CA LEU A 74 22.38 6.53 -14.69
C LEU A 74 23.25 5.96 -15.81
N SER A 75 22.71 5.89 -17.04
CA SER A 75 23.43 5.48 -18.24
C SER A 75 22.75 6.06 -19.49
N VAL A 76 23.33 5.81 -20.68
CA VAL A 76 22.74 6.23 -21.97
C VAL A 76 21.31 5.69 -22.15
N HIS A 77 20.99 4.53 -21.56
CA HIS A 77 19.71 3.84 -21.71
C HIS A 77 18.88 3.82 -20.41
N SER A 78 19.32 4.50 -19.35
CA SER A 78 18.65 4.44 -18.04
C SER A 78 18.58 5.83 -17.41
N TYR A 79 17.38 6.39 -17.41
CA TYR A 79 17.06 7.64 -16.73
C TYR A 79 15.69 7.57 -16.07
N PHE A 80 15.47 8.39 -15.04
CA PHE A 80 14.16 8.57 -14.43
C PHE A 80 14.02 9.99 -13.87
N ILE A 81 12.80 10.41 -13.59
CA ILE A 81 12.51 11.65 -12.87
C ILE A 81 12.12 11.26 -11.45
N ALA A 82 12.80 11.83 -10.45
CA ALA A 82 12.48 11.57 -9.05
C ALA A 82 11.01 11.92 -8.75
N PRO A 83 10.22 10.99 -8.17
CA PRO A 83 8.79 11.20 -7.98
C PRO A 83 8.52 12.27 -6.91
N ASP A 84 7.37 12.94 -7.03
CA ASP A 84 6.84 13.79 -5.96
C ASP A 84 6.01 12.99 -4.97
N ILE A 85 6.31 13.19 -3.70
CA ILE A 85 5.67 12.50 -2.57
C ILE A 85 4.37 13.19 -2.13
N ASN A 86 4.14 14.43 -2.57
CA ASN A 86 2.94 15.20 -2.21
C ASN A 86 1.80 15.03 -3.22
N GLY A 87 2.11 14.52 -4.42
CA GLY A 87 1.13 14.25 -5.46
C GLY A 87 0.23 13.07 -5.12
N LEU A 88 -1.04 13.14 -5.54
CA LEU A 88 -1.93 11.98 -5.45
C LEU A 88 -1.51 10.92 -6.48
N PRO A 89 -1.59 9.62 -6.14
CA PRO A 89 -1.35 8.56 -7.11
C PRO A 89 -2.36 8.65 -8.26
N THR A 90 -1.87 8.52 -9.49
CA THR A 90 -2.67 8.57 -10.72
C THR A 90 -2.74 7.22 -11.41
N ILE A 91 -3.83 6.97 -12.13
CA ILE A 91 -4.01 5.79 -13.00
C ILE A 91 -3.78 6.22 -14.45
N PRO A 92 -2.91 5.56 -15.24
CA PRO A 92 -2.25 4.28 -14.96
C PRO A 92 -0.82 4.36 -14.37
N GLU A 93 -0.31 5.56 -14.05
CA GLU A 93 1.12 5.75 -13.71
C GLU A 93 1.52 5.03 -12.41
N SER A 94 0.66 5.06 -11.40
CA SER A 94 0.84 4.32 -10.15
C SER A 94 0.40 2.87 -10.33
N ARG A 95 1.37 1.95 -10.45
CA ARG A 95 1.10 0.51 -10.61
C ARG A 95 0.23 -0.07 -9.51
N ASN A 96 0.49 0.30 -8.25
CA ASN A 96 -0.25 -0.24 -7.10
C ASN A 96 -1.72 0.17 -7.14
N LEU A 97 -2.01 1.46 -7.35
CA LEU A 97 -3.40 1.94 -7.42
C LEU A 97 -4.13 1.40 -8.65
N THR A 98 -3.43 1.34 -9.79
CA THR A 98 -3.99 0.83 -11.05
C THR A 98 -4.39 -0.63 -10.93
N GLU A 99 -3.46 -1.49 -10.47
CA GLU A 99 -3.73 -2.92 -10.29
C GLU A 99 -4.81 -3.16 -9.23
N TYR A 100 -4.81 -2.40 -8.12
CA TYR A 100 -5.85 -2.49 -7.10
C TYR A 100 -7.24 -2.15 -7.67
N PHE A 101 -7.35 -1.05 -8.42
CA PHE A 101 -8.61 -0.61 -9.02
C PHE A 101 -9.12 -1.57 -10.11
N VAL A 102 -8.21 -2.25 -10.82
CA VAL A 102 -8.57 -3.26 -11.83
C VAL A 102 -8.98 -4.59 -11.18
N ALA A 103 -8.32 -4.98 -10.09
CA ALA A 103 -8.52 -6.29 -9.48
C ALA A 103 -9.66 -6.35 -8.46
N VAL A 104 -9.99 -5.24 -7.80
CA VAL A 104 -10.96 -5.20 -6.69
C VAL A 104 -12.19 -4.40 -7.06
N ASP A 105 -13.36 -5.02 -6.91
CA ASP A 105 -14.65 -4.39 -7.17
C ASP A 105 -14.88 -3.18 -6.27
N ILE A 106 -15.57 -2.17 -6.80
CA ILE A 106 -15.89 -0.93 -6.07
C ILE A 106 -16.55 -1.21 -4.70
N ASN A 107 -17.44 -2.21 -4.61
CA ASN A 107 -18.06 -2.56 -3.33
C ASN A 107 -17.03 -3.06 -2.32
N ASN A 108 -16.10 -3.92 -2.73
CA ASN A 108 -15.04 -4.45 -1.88
C ASN A 108 -14.03 -3.36 -1.51
N MET A 109 -13.73 -2.43 -2.43
CA MET A 109 -12.89 -1.26 -2.11
C MET A 109 -13.50 -0.42 -0.98
N LEU A 110 -14.82 -0.22 -1.00
CA LEU A 110 -15.53 0.53 0.04
C LEU A 110 -15.58 -0.23 1.37
N GLN A 111 -15.79 -1.54 1.33
CA GLN A 111 -15.76 -2.40 2.52
C GLN A 111 -14.37 -2.43 3.16
N LEU A 112 -13.31 -2.58 2.36
CA LEU A 112 -11.93 -2.48 2.84
C LEU A 112 -11.65 -1.13 3.46
N TYR A 113 -12.02 -0.04 2.77
CA TYR A 113 -11.84 1.31 3.29
C TYR A 113 -12.55 1.49 4.64
N ALA A 114 -13.81 1.05 4.76
CA ALA A 114 -14.54 1.09 6.02
C ALA A 114 -13.87 0.27 7.12
N SER A 115 -13.40 -0.93 6.79
CA SER A 115 -12.67 -1.80 7.71
C SER A 115 -11.36 -1.16 8.18
N MET A 116 -10.65 -0.44 7.31
CA MET A 116 -9.43 0.28 7.66
C MET A 116 -9.72 1.47 8.58
N LEU A 117 -10.82 2.20 8.37
CA LEU A 117 -11.23 3.29 9.27
C LEU A 117 -11.61 2.81 10.68
N HIS A 118 -12.04 1.55 10.80
CA HIS A 118 -12.30 0.90 12.09
C HIS A 118 -11.10 0.10 12.61
N GLU A 119 -9.92 0.27 11.99
CA GLU A 119 -8.67 -0.39 12.38
C GLU A 119 -8.80 -1.93 12.49
N ARG A 120 -9.64 -2.54 11.64
CA ARG A 120 -9.87 -3.99 11.65
C ARG A 120 -8.61 -4.75 11.26
N ARG A 121 -8.56 -6.02 11.68
CA ARG A 121 -7.58 -6.98 11.18
C ARG A 121 -8.03 -7.42 9.78
N ILE A 122 -7.24 -7.08 8.77
CA ILE A 122 -7.58 -7.35 7.37
C ILE A 122 -6.56 -8.33 6.79
N ILE A 123 -7.06 -9.38 6.13
CA ILE A 123 -6.28 -10.32 5.33
C ILE A 123 -6.72 -10.19 3.88
N ILE A 124 -5.77 -9.95 2.99
CA ILE A 124 -5.99 -9.95 1.54
C ILE A 124 -5.29 -11.19 0.98
N THR A 125 -5.98 -11.95 0.14
CA THR A 125 -5.42 -13.14 -0.51
C THR A 125 -5.55 -13.04 -2.03
N SER A 126 -4.52 -13.47 -2.76
CA SER A 126 -4.56 -13.65 -4.21
C SER A 126 -3.54 -14.72 -4.62
N ARG A 127 -3.78 -15.39 -5.75
CA ARG A 127 -2.80 -16.29 -6.38
C ARG A 127 -1.64 -15.56 -7.07
N LYS A 128 -1.73 -14.24 -7.28
CA LYS A 128 -0.68 -13.42 -7.91
C LYS A 128 -0.07 -12.46 -6.89
N LEU A 129 1.25 -12.49 -6.72
CA LEU A 129 1.96 -11.61 -5.79
C LEU A 129 1.91 -10.15 -6.22
N SER A 130 1.93 -9.89 -7.53
CA SER A 130 1.78 -8.54 -8.08
C SER A 130 0.47 -7.91 -7.63
N THR A 131 -0.63 -8.65 -7.80
CA THR A 131 -1.98 -8.21 -7.44
C THR A 131 -2.12 -8.09 -5.92
N LEU A 132 -1.63 -9.08 -5.17
CA LEU A 132 -1.68 -9.07 -3.70
C LEU A 132 -1.03 -7.81 -3.11
N THR A 133 0.24 -7.57 -3.44
CA THR A 133 1.00 -6.45 -2.86
C THR A 133 0.48 -5.10 -3.37
N ALA A 134 0.05 -5.03 -4.63
CA ALA A 134 -0.59 -3.84 -5.18
C ALA A 134 -1.91 -3.51 -4.46
N CYS A 135 -2.75 -4.50 -4.14
CA CYS A 135 -3.98 -4.28 -3.39
C CYS A 135 -3.71 -3.75 -1.98
N VAL A 136 -2.72 -4.32 -1.27
CA VAL A 136 -2.35 -3.85 0.07
C VAL A 136 -1.83 -2.41 0.04
N HIS A 137 -0.89 -2.10 -0.85
CA HIS A 137 -0.35 -0.75 -0.98
C HIS A 137 -1.38 0.26 -1.51
N GLY A 138 -2.18 -0.15 -2.50
CA GLY A 138 -3.22 0.66 -3.13
C GLY A 138 -4.33 1.03 -2.13
N ALA A 139 -4.84 0.06 -1.37
CA ALA A 139 -5.83 0.31 -0.33
C ALA A 139 -5.29 1.26 0.76
N ALA A 140 -4.07 1.02 1.25
CA ALA A 140 -3.46 1.87 2.27
C ALA A 140 -3.22 3.31 1.80
N ALA A 141 -2.86 3.52 0.53
CA ALA A 141 -2.64 4.86 -0.04
C ALA A 141 -3.93 5.70 -0.08
N LEU A 142 -5.11 5.08 -0.13
CA LEU A 142 -6.40 5.78 -0.15
C LEU A 142 -6.82 6.34 1.21
N LEU A 143 -6.08 6.04 2.29
CA LEU A 143 -6.25 6.68 3.59
C LEU A 143 -5.66 8.09 3.66
N PHE A 144 -4.91 8.54 2.65
CA PHE A 144 -4.26 9.86 2.65
C PHE A 144 -5.26 10.98 3.03
N PRO A 145 -4.91 11.88 3.98
CA PRO A 145 -3.58 12.13 4.56
C PRO A 145 -3.20 11.28 5.77
N MET A 146 -4.05 10.32 6.16
CA MET A 146 -3.75 9.35 7.21
C MET A 146 -2.95 8.18 6.63
N TYR A 147 -2.23 7.48 7.50
CA TYR A 147 -1.46 6.29 7.15
C TYR A 147 -1.81 5.17 8.11
N TRP A 148 -1.82 3.93 7.62
CA TRP A 148 -1.99 2.77 8.48
C TRP A 148 -0.86 2.68 9.51
N GLN A 149 -1.19 2.67 10.80
CA GLN A 149 -0.21 2.70 11.90
C GLN A 149 0.07 1.32 12.51
N HIS A 150 -0.78 0.33 12.26
CA HIS A 150 -0.62 -1.01 12.80
C HIS A 150 0.28 -1.88 11.92
N ILE A 151 0.34 -3.17 12.24
CA ILE A 151 1.08 -4.17 11.47
C ILE A 151 0.74 -4.03 9.99
N PHE A 152 1.77 -3.90 9.17
CA PHE A 152 1.67 -3.75 7.72
C PHE A 152 2.61 -4.73 7.05
N ILE A 153 2.07 -5.85 6.57
CA ILE A 153 2.83 -6.92 5.93
C ILE A 153 2.18 -7.24 4.58
N PRO A 154 2.60 -6.59 3.47
CA PRO A 154 1.99 -6.76 2.15
C PRO A 154 2.05 -8.19 1.61
N VAL A 155 3.03 -8.98 2.05
CA VAL A 155 3.13 -10.40 1.77
C VAL A 155 3.75 -11.11 2.96
N LEU A 156 3.08 -12.16 3.42
CA LEU A 156 3.48 -12.93 4.58
C LEU A 156 4.05 -14.29 4.14
N PRO A 157 5.36 -14.54 4.32
CA PRO A 157 5.95 -15.84 4.01
C PRO A 157 5.39 -17.00 4.86
N PRO A 158 5.44 -18.25 4.39
CA PRO A 158 4.88 -19.42 5.08
C PRO A 158 5.37 -19.59 6.53
N HIS A 159 6.65 -19.35 6.79
CA HIS A 159 7.25 -19.47 8.12
C HIS A 159 6.73 -18.43 9.14
N LEU A 160 5.97 -17.42 8.70
CA LEU A 160 5.35 -16.41 9.56
C LEU A 160 3.82 -16.54 9.60
N LEU A 161 3.23 -17.62 9.07
CA LEU A 161 1.78 -17.83 9.11
C LEU A 161 1.23 -17.92 10.54
N ASP A 162 2.06 -18.35 11.49
CA ASP A 162 1.71 -18.31 12.90
C ASP A 162 1.44 -16.88 13.40
N TYR A 163 1.96 -15.85 12.74
CA TYR A 163 1.63 -14.46 13.06
C TYR A 163 0.15 -14.14 12.81
N CYS A 164 -0.48 -14.79 11.83
CA CYS A 164 -1.92 -14.71 11.60
C CYS A 164 -2.71 -15.52 12.64
N ARG A 165 -2.17 -16.66 13.11
CA ARG A 165 -2.85 -17.59 14.02
C ARG A 165 -2.72 -17.21 15.50
N VAL A 166 -1.53 -16.81 15.95
CA VAL A 166 -1.19 -16.60 17.37
C VAL A 166 -1.92 -15.39 17.97
N ARG A 167 -2.34 -14.42 17.16
CA ARG A 167 -3.21 -13.31 17.62
C ARG A 167 -4.71 -13.64 17.60
N SER A 168 -5.09 -14.80 17.06
CA SER A 168 -6.48 -15.21 16.86
C SER A 168 -6.75 -16.53 17.57
N ARG A 169 -7.22 -16.46 18.83
CA ARG A 169 -7.76 -17.64 19.54
C ARG A 169 -9.05 -18.17 18.88
N SER A 170 -9.69 -17.36 18.04
CA SER A 170 -10.64 -17.73 16.99
C SER A 170 -10.45 -16.73 15.83
N LEU A 171 -10.57 -17.15 14.57
CA LEU A 171 -10.52 -16.26 13.38
C LEU A 171 -11.79 -15.39 13.24
N GLU A 172 -12.59 -15.29 14.30
CA GLU A 172 -13.94 -14.73 14.29
C GLU A 172 -13.99 -13.21 14.08
N ASP A 173 -12.86 -12.51 14.28
CA ASP A 173 -12.76 -11.04 14.19
C ASP A 173 -11.78 -10.57 13.09
N VAL A 174 -11.86 -11.16 11.90
CA VAL A 174 -10.97 -10.82 10.76
C VAL A 174 -11.79 -10.54 9.51
N VAL A 175 -11.43 -9.48 8.79
CA VAL A 175 -11.95 -9.19 7.45
C VAL A 175 -11.06 -9.87 6.43
N ILE A 176 -11.63 -10.73 5.58
CA ILE A 176 -10.87 -11.49 4.58
C ILE A 176 -11.38 -11.12 3.19
N LEU A 177 -10.49 -10.60 2.34
CA LEU A 177 -10.76 -10.37 0.93
C LEU A 177 -9.99 -11.38 0.07
N ASN A 178 -10.72 -12.20 -0.68
CA ASN A 178 -10.15 -12.97 -1.77
C ASN A 178 -10.28 -12.19 -3.08
N VAL A 179 -9.16 -11.63 -3.55
CA VAL A 179 -9.12 -10.78 -4.74
C VAL A 179 -9.42 -11.57 -6.01
N ASP A 180 -9.05 -12.85 -6.07
CA ASP A 180 -9.25 -13.66 -7.28
C ASP A 180 -10.72 -13.96 -7.57
N THR A 181 -11.56 -13.95 -6.53
CA THR A 181 -13.01 -14.21 -6.62
C THR A 181 -13.84 -12.99 -6.26
N ASN A 182 -13.21 -11.88 -5.85
CA ASN A 182 -13.87 -10.70 -5.29
C ASN A 182 -14.86 -11.03 -4.15
N THR A 183 -14.58 -12.07 -3.36
CA THR A 183 -15.38 -12.40 -2.17
C THR A 183 -14.77 -11.77 -0.94
N LEU A 184 -15.57 -10.98 -0.22
CA LEU A 184 -15.20 -10.37 1.05
C LEU A 184 -16.05 -10.99 2.17
N GLU A 185 -15.36 -11.56 3.16
CA GLU A 185 -15.95 -12.11 4.37
C GLU A 185 -15.64 -11.16 5.52
N THR A 186 -16.69 -10.69 6.20
CA THR A 186 -16.56 -9.80 7.36
C THR A 186 -17.65 -10.13 8.38
N PRO A 187 -17.31 -10.26 9.67
CA PRO A 187 -18.29 -10.34 10.75
C PRO A 187 -18.85 -8.96 11.12
N PHE A 188 -18.28 -7.87 10.59
CA PHE A 188 -18.59 -6.49 10.94
C PHE A 188 -19.44 -5.81 9.86
N ASP A 189 -20.34 -4.93 10.28
CA ASP A 189 -21.12 -4.04 9.40
C ASP A 189 -20.53 -2.62 9.35
N ASP A 190 -19.23 -2.54 9.13
CA ASP A 190 -18.47 -1.29 9.22
C ASP A 190 -18.89 -0.24 8.18
N LEU A 191 -19.25 -0.68 6.97
CA LEU A 191 -19.65 0.22 5.89
C LEU A 191 -21.00 0.91 6.17
N HIS A 192 -21.95 0.21 6.81
CA HIS A 192 -23.23 0.79 7.20
C HIS A 192 -23.07 1.83 8.31
N ASN A 193 -22.07 1.68 9.16
CA ASN A 193 -21.77 2.64 10.23
C ASN A 193 -21.13 3.95 9.73
N LEU A 194 -20.75 4.03 8.46
CA LEU A 194 -20.20 5.25 7.88
C LEU A 194 -21.31 6.21 7.42
N PRO A 195 -21.10 7.53 7.54
CA PRO A 195 -22.02 8.55 7.02
C PRO A 195 -22.34 8.39 5.53
N SER A 196 -23.46 8.99 5.11
CA SER A 196 -23.95 8.94 3.73
C SER A 196 -22.97 9.49 2.68
N ASP A 197 -21.94 10.23 3.09
CA ASP A 197 -20.84 10.68 2.23
C ASP A 197 -20.11 9.53 1.51
N VAL A 198 -20.10 8.33 2.10
CA VAL A 198 -19.53 7.13 1.45
C VAL A 198 -20.41 6.65 0.27
N SER A 199 -21.72 6.94 0.29
CA SER A 199 -22.58 6.70 -0.87
C SER A 199 -22.22 7.62 -2.05
N ILE A 200 -21.77 8.85 -1.77
CA ILE A 200 -21.26 9.78 -2.79
C ILE A 200 -19.97 9.24 -3.39
N LEU A 201 -19.08 8.68 -2.57
CA LEU A 201 -17.84 8.03 -3.02
C LEU A 201 -18.14 6.89 -4.00
N LYS A 202 -19.08 6.00 -3.65
CA LYS A 202 -19.54 4.91 -4.53
C LYS A 202 -20.01 5.43 -5.89
N GLY A 203 -20.80 6.50 -5.90
CA GLY A 203 -21.30 7.14 -7.12
C GLY A 203 -20.19 7.73 -7.98
N LYS A 204 -19.13 8.30 -7.37
CA LYS A 204 -17.97 8.82 -8.10
C LYS A 204 -17.13 7.71 -8.73
N LEU A 205 -16.84 6.64 -8.00
CA LEU A 205 -16.02 5.53 -8.49
C LEU A 205 -16.62 4.80 -9.70
N LYS A 206 -17.96 4.80 -9.83
CA LYS A 206 -18.65 4.22 -10.99
C LYS A 206 -18.53 5.05 -12.28
N LYS A 207 -18.12 6.33 -12.20
CA LYS A 207 -18.01 7.19 -13.38
C LYS A 207 -16.73 6.87 -14.14
N GLN A 208 -16.83 6.65 -15.45
CA GLN A 208 -15.67 6.39 -16.31
C GLN A 208 -14.59 7.49 -16.22
N SER A 209 -14.99 8.75 -16.06
CA SER A 209 -14.05 9.87 -15.88
C SER A 209 -13.21 9.81 -14.59
N THR A 210 -13.58 8.94 -13.64
CA THR A 210 -12.84 8.76 -12.39
C THR A 210 -11.77 7.66 -12.50
N ALA A 211 -11.85 6.80 -13.53
CA ALA A 211 -10.96 5.66 -13.71
C ALA A 211 -9.55 6.02 -14.22
N THR A 212 -9.29 7.29 -14.55
CA THR A 212 -8.00 7.77 -15.05
C THR A 212 -7.52 9.00 -14.29
N GLY A 213 -6.22 9.28 -14.37
CA GLY A 213 -5.58 10.37 -13.64
C GLY A 213 -5.75 10.22 -12.13
N SER A 214 -5.92 11.33 -11.42
CA SER A 214 -6.11 11.36 -9.96
C SER A 214 -7.56 11.15 -9.51
N GLY A 215 -8.46 10.68 -10.40
CA GLY A 215 -9.89 10.57 -10.14
C GLY A 215 -10.22 9.72 -8.91
N VAL A 216 -9.71 8.49 -8.88
CA VAL A 216 -9.90 7.54 -7.76
C VAL A 216 -9.35 8.11 -6.46
N ALA A 217 -8.06 8.46 -6.43
CA ALA A 217 -7.41 8.99 -5.22
C ALA A 217 -8.08 10.28 -4.72
N GLY A 218 -8.46 11.19 -5.61
CA GLY A 218 -9.18 12.42 -5.28
C GLY A 218 -10.62 12.17 -4.80
N ALA A 219 -11.26 11.07 -5.20
CA ALA A 219 -12.56 10.67 -4.65
C ALA A 219 -12.42 10.25 -3.18
N PHE A 220 -11.46 9.39 -2.86
CA PHE A 220 -11.18 8.97 -1.49
C PHE A 220 -10.68 10.12 -0.61
N LEU A 221 -9.81 11.00 -1.11
CA LEU A 221 -9.38 12.20 -0.38
C LEU A 221 -10.56 13.11 0.00
N ARG A 222 -11.55 13.26 -0.88
CA ARG A 222 -12.77 14.02 -0.56
C ARG A 222 -13.61 13.32 0.50
N ALA A 223 -13.66 11.99 0.50
CA ALA A 223 -14.33 11.23 1.56
C ALA A 223 -13.60 11.40 2.90
N GLN A 224 -12.26 11.31 2.92
CA GLN A 224 -11.44 11.60 4.10
C GLN A 224 -11.69 13.02 4.64
N ALA A 225 -11.72 14.02 3.77
CA ALA A 225 -12.01 15.39 4.15
C ALA A 225 -13.45 15.58 4.69
N ALA A 226 -14.44 14.84 4.17
CA ALA A 226 -15.81 14.89 4.68
C ALA A 226 -15.92 14.25 6.07
N LEU A 227 -15.31 13.08 6.25
CA LEU A 227 -15.36 12.33 7.51
C LEU A 227 -14.59 13.01 8.64
N PHE A 228 -13.41 13.55 8.33
CA PHE A 228 -12.49 14.04 9.35
C PHE A 228 -12.27 15.56 9.31
N GLY A 229 -12.78 16.28 8.32
CA GLY A 229 -12.47 17.71 8.10
C GLY A 229 -12.84 18.65 9.24
N SER A 230 -13.84 18.29 10.06
CA SER A 230 -14.25 19.04 11.25
C SER A 230 -13.20 19.03 12.38
N TYR A 231 -12.12 18.25 12.27
CA TYR A 231 -11.02 18.26 13.24
C TYR A 231 -10.43 19.67 13.48
N ARG A 232 -10.48 20.54 12.47
CA ARG A 232 -9.98 21.93 12.55
C ARG A 232 -10.75 22.74 13.59
N ASP A 233 -12.05 22.50 13.73
CA ASP A 233 -12.91 23.23 14.68
C ASP A 233 -12.61 22.84 16.14
N ALA A 234 -12.00 21.67 16.35
CA ALA A 234 -11.56 21.21 17.67
C ALA A 234 -10.21 21.82 18.12
N LEU A 235 -9.49 22.52 17.24
CA LEU A 235 -8.21 23.16 17.58
C LEU A 235 -8.44 24.37 18.49
N ARG A 236 -8.19 24.21 19.78
CA ARG A 236 -8.20 25.32 20.75
C ARG A 236 -6.87 26.05 20.73
N TYR A 237 -6.82 27.19 20.07
CA TYR A 237 -5.68 28.11 20.17
C TYR A 237 -5.72 28.79 21.55
N LYS A 238 -4.86 28.32 22.47
CA LYS A 238 -4.55 29.10 23.67
C LYS A 238 -3.47 30.12 23.29
N PRO A 239 -3.71 31.44 23.42
CA PRO A 239 -2.63 32.40 23.35
C PRO A 239 -1.65 32.07 24.48
N VAL A 240 -0.38 31.80 24.14
CA VAL A 240 0.65 31.47 25.12
C VAL A 240 1.06 32.76 25.82
N SER A 241 0.48 33.02 26.99
CA SER A 241 0.98 34.04 27.90
C SER A 241 2.21 33.47 28.63
N SER A 242 3.38 34.00 28.30
CA SER A 242 4.62 33.94 29.10
C SER A 242 5.37 32.60 29.15
N PHE A 243 6.52 32.55 28.48
CA PHE A 243 7.59 31.62 28.82
C PHE A 243 8.34 32.15 30.05
N ILE A 244 8.31 31.41 31.16
CA ILE A 244 9.23 31.65 32.29
C ILE A 244 10.43 30.74 32.06
N VAL A 245 11.59 31.34 31.81
CA VAL A 245 12.88 30.66 31.92
C VAL A 245 13.28 30.72 33.39
N ILE A 246 13.43 29.58 34.04
CA ILE A 246 14.11 29.48 35.34
C ILE A 246 15.51 28.95 35.04
N TYR A 247 16.52 29.68 35.51
CA TYR A 247 17.95 29.34 35.44
C TYR A 247 18.26 28.10 36.29
#